data_AF-A0A0C9VQE7-F1
#
_entry.id   AF-A0A0C9VQE7-F1
#
_cell.length_a   1.000
_cell.length_b   1.000
_cell.length_c   1.000
_cell.angle_alpha   90.00
_cell.angle_beta   90.00
_cell.angle_gamma   90.00
#
_symmetry.space_group_name_H-M   'P 1'
#
loop_
_entity.id
_entity.type
_entity.pdbx_description
1 polymer ?
#
loop_
_entity_poly.entity_id
_entity_poly.type
_entity_poly.pdbx_seq_one_letter_code
_entity_poly.pdbx_strand_id
1 'polypeptide(L)'
;MPVNQKPVMLQHNKVYTSTEGAILPSIPEQRSSEVIQNMSPLEVVDPHWYMDSFPHLPMALLCPQFTGICLQRLIIATANLPIIQHGGYWQLHPALIEAWARLENALYFVFKKLIAKTEVNLPLDMYLTRMPHTYRYRGKFISPKQARNRILRSHEAFLPLMAMVSFAIAVYPDHRPDPYSQAPWITYLRDQWNVHSVWLEAFAESCIARFDQAAYPRVGVFVDIAKLNSANILQILYRLKIPIWFCWGLPGCDPSRYQWEFIKDFYPHTMSPSAINVAQKEYLIPSINACRDDPDQFHIDSPPHIWLFR
;
A
#
# COMPACT_ATOMS: atom_id res chain seq x y z
N MET A 1 -18.17 11.39 -32.81
CA MET A 1 -18.39 11.09 -31.37
C MET A 1 -17.36 11.86 -30.58
N PRO A 2 -17.72 12.59 -29.51
CA PRO A 2 -16.71 13.32 -28.77
C PRO A 2 -15.75 12.30 -28.15
N VAL A 3 -14.45 12.50 -28.41
CA VAL A 3 -13.35 11.78 -27.76
C VAL A 3 -13.62 11.81 -26.26
N ASN A 4 -13.51 10.66 -25.56
CA ASN A 4 -13.67 10.56 -24.11
C ASN A 4 -12.66 11.49 -23.40
N GLN A 5 -13.01 12.77 -23.26
CA GLN A 5 -12.16 13.76 -22.61
C GLN A 5 -12.10 13.42 -21.13
N LYS A 6 -10.89 13.18 -20.63
CA LYS A 6 -10.68 12.96 -19.20
C LYS A 6 -11.04 14.22 -18.43
N PRO A 7 -11.69 14.09 -17.27
CA PRO A 7 -12.02 15.23 -16.43
C PRO A 7 -10.74 15.95 -15.99
N VAL A 8 -10.74 17.27 -16.11
CA VAL A 8 -9.67 18.15 -15.68
C VAL A 8 -10.10 18.81 -14.37
N MET A 9 -9.22 18.81 -13.39
CA MET A 9 -9.48 19.30 -12.03
C MET A 9 -8.50 20.43 -11.70
N LEU A 10 -8.99 21.46 -11.01
CA LEU A 10 -8.16 22.59 -10.55
C LEU A 10 -8.21 22.65 -9.02
N GLN A 11 -7.07 22.47 -8.36
CA GLN A 11 -6.96 22.58 -6.91
C GLN A 11 -5.60 23.19 -6.53
N HIS A 12 -5.58 24.10 -5.55
CA HIS A 12 -4.37 24.85 -5.16
C HIS A 12 -3.63 25.48 -6.36
N ASN A 13 -4.40 26.03 -7.31
CA ASN A 13 -3.89 26.64 -8.55
C ASN A 13 -3.04 25.69 -9.43
N LYS A 14 -3.24 24.38 -9.33
CA LYS A 14 -2.60 23.37 -10.17
C LYS A 14 -3.64 22.55 -10.91
N VAL A 15 -3.32 22.18 -12.15
CA VAL A 15 -4.17 21.39 -13.03
C VAL A 15 -3.87 19.90 -12.84
N TYR A 16 -4.92 19.10 -12.67
CA TYR A 16 -4.83 17.67 -12.47
C TYR A 16 -5.72 16.88 -13.44
N THR A 17 -5.30 15.66 -13.75
CA THR A 17 -6.15 14.61 -14.34
C THR A 17 -5.96 13.31 -13.57
N SER A 18 -6.89 12.35 -13.69
CA SER A 18 -6.84 11.09 -12.97
C SER A 18 -7.22 9.88 -13.83
N THR A 19 -6.73 8.71 -13.44
CA THR A 19 -7.11 7.42 -14.02
C THR A 19 -8.54 7.02 -13.66
N GLU A 20 -9.03 7.40 -12.47
CA GLU A 20 -10.30 6.96 -11.88
C GLU A 20 -11.45 7.99 -12.02
N GLY A 21 -11.28 9.01 -12.87
CA GLY A 21 -12.33 10.01 -13.16
C GLY A 21 -12.12 11.35 -12.44
N ALA A 22 -13.20 12.07 -12.14
CA ALA A 22 -13.17 13.47 -11.69
C ALA A 22 -12.99 13.63 -10.17
N ILE A 23 -12.40 12.64 -9.50
CA ILE A 23 -12.27 12.59 -8.04
C ILE A 23 -10.82 12.89 -7.67
N LEU A 24 -10.62 13.96 -6.91
CA LEU A 24 -9.32 14.39 -6.40
C LEU A 24 -9.31 14.33 -4.86
N PRO A 25 -8.46 13.49 -4.24
CA PRO A 25 -8.25 13.53 -2.80
C PRO A 25 -7.60 14.82 -2.33
N SER A 26 -7.60 15.01 -1.01
CA SER A 26 -6.72 15.97 -0.36
C SER A 26 -5.28 15.80 -0.84
N ILE A 27 -4.74 16.84 -1.46
CA ILE A 27 -3.39 16.83 -2.01
C ILE A 27 -2.39 16.77 -0.85
N PRO A 28 -1.51 15.75 -0.80
CA PRO A 28 -0.52 15.65 0.25
C PRO A 28 0.56 16.71 0.09
N GLU A 29 1.23 17.03 1.19
CA GLU A 29 2.45 17.84 1.16
C GLU A 29 3.56 17.09 0.41
N GLN A 30 4.37 17.81 -0.37
CA GLN A 30 5.59 17.23 -0.97
C GLN A 30 6.65 17.07 0.12
N ARG A 31 7.12 15.84 0.33
CA ARG A 31 8.08 15.50 1.39
C ARG A 31 9.32 14.83 0.80
N SER A 32 10.45 14.97 1.49
CA SER A 32 11.70 14.31 1.07
C SER A 32 11.74 12.84 1.54
N SER A 33 12.65 12.07 0.96
CA SER A 33 12.84 10.67 1.31
C SER A 33 13.21 10.50 2.79
N GLU A 34 14.02 11.41 3.35
CA GLU A 34 14.44 11.38 4.75
C GLU A 34 13.26 11.59 5.70
N VAL A 35 12.31 12.45 5.34
CA VAL A 35 11.10 12.68 6.14
C VAL A 35 10.25 11.41 6.17
N ILE A 36 10.01 10.78 5.01
CA ILE A 36 9.22 9.55 4.91
C ILE A 36 9.84 8.40 5.72
N GLN A 37 11.17 8.23 5.70
CA GLN A 37 11.85 7.19 6.49
C GLN A 37 11.67 7.32 8.01
N ASN A 38 11.32 8.52 8.48
CA ASN A 38 11.18 8.84 9.90
C ASN A 38 9.73 8.95 10.39
N MET A 39 8.77 8.84 9.48
CA MET A 39 7.34 8.85 9.79
C MET A 39 6.91 7.63 10.63
N SER A 40 5.74 7.76 11.26
CA SER A 40 5.05 6.60 11.81
C SER A 40 4.57 5.69 10.68
N PRO A 41 4.41 4.38 10.93
CA PRO A 41 4.01 3.45 9.88
C PRO A 41 2.69 3.80 9.19
N LEU A 42 1.73 4.40 9.91
CA LEU A 42 0.45 4.83 9.34
C LEU A 42 0.61 6.02 8.40
N GLU A 43 1.39 7.02 8.81
CA GLU A 43 1.65 8.18 7.95
C GLU A 43 2.37 7.78 6.66
N VAL A 44 3.25 6.76 6.72
CA VAL A 44 3.96 6.24 5.54
C VAL A 44 3.01 5.65 4.49
N VAL A 45 1.86 5.12 4.90
CA VAL A 45 0.89 4.49 4.00
C VAL A 45 -0.28 5.40 3.61
N ASP A 46 -0.28 6.66 4.02
CA ASP A 46 -1.21 7.67 3.49
C ASP A 46 -0.85 8.06 2.03
N PRO A 47 -1.71 8.80 1.30
CA PRO A 47 -1.39 9.29 -0.04
C PRO A 47 -0.13 10.15 -0.08
N HIS A 48 0.75 9.89 -1.05
CA HIS A 48 2.00 10.63 -1.27
C HIS A 48 2.14 11.10 -2.72
N TRP A 49 3.07 12.04 -2.91
CA TRP A 49 3.65 12.28 -4.22
C TRP A 49 4.56 11.11 -4.60
N TYR A 50 4.57 10.77 -5.88
CA TYR A 50 5.37 9.69 -6.42
C TYR A 50 6.86 9.98 -6.21
N MET A 51 7.55 8.97 -5.71
CA MET A 51 8.97 9.02 -5.42
C MET A 51 9.59 7.70 -5.85
N ASP A 52 10.62 7.79 -6.69
CA ASP A 52 11.34 6.60 -7.17
C ASP A 52 11.95 5.79 -6.01
N SER A 53 12.35 6.45 -4.92
CA SER A 53 12.88 5.77 -3.74
C SER A 53 11.83 4.96 -2.95
N PHE A 54 10.52 5.14 -3.20
CA PHE A 54 9.42 4.45 -2.51
C PHE A 54 8.31 3.97 -3.46
N PRO A 55 8.63 3.13 -4.47
CA PRO A 55 7.70 2.80 -5.55
C PRO A 55 6.53 1.90 -5.10
N HIS A 56 6.62 1.34 -3.89
CA HIS A 56 5.64 0.42 -3.33
C HIS A 56 4.52 1.11 -2.52
N LEU A 57 4.72 2.34 -2.04
CA LEU A 57 3.71 3.03 -1.22
C LEU A 57 2.34 3.20 -1.90
N PRO A 58 2.24 3.42 -3.23
CA PRO A 58 0.95 3.49 -3.91
C PRO A 58 0.10 2.22 -3.78
N MET A 59 0.73 1.08 -3.46
CA MET A 59 0.08 -0.23 -3.26
C MET A 59 -0.44 -0.46 -1.85
N ALA A 60 -0.26 0.50 -0.94
CA ALA A 60 -0.82 0.41 0.39
C ALA A 60 -2.36 0.30 0.34
N LEU A 61 -2.91 -0.49 1.26
CA LEU A 61 -4.36 -0.71 1.38
C LEU A 61 -5.00 0.42 2.17
N LEU A 62 -6.10 1.00 1.65
CA LEU A 62 -6.86 2.03 2.38
C LEU A 62 -7.60 1.44 3.58
N CYS A 63 -8.32 0.34 3.40
CA CYS A 63 -8.92 -0.39 4.52
C CYS A 63 -8.50 -1.89 4.41
N PRO A 64 -7.42 -2.31 5.09
CA PRO A 64 -6.88 -3.67 4.99
C PRO A 64 -7.79 -4.69 5.68
N GLN A 65 -8.09 -5.79 4.98
CA GLN A 65 -8.85 -6.91 5.54
C GLN A 65 -7.90 -8.03 6.00
N PHE A 66 -7.81 -8.26 7.30
CA PHE A 66 -6.93 -9.29 7.87
C PHE A 66 -7.63 -10.64 7.96
N THR A 67 -7.91 -11.26 6.81
CA THR A 67 -8.60 -12.55 6.74
C THR A 67 -7.64 -13.72 6.44
N GLY A 68 -8.14 -14.94 6.67
CA GLY A 68 -7.44 -16.18 6.34
C GLY A 68 -6.23 -16.50 7.23
N ILE A 69 -5.68 -17.70 7.03
CA ILE A 69 -4.61 -18.25 7.86
C ILE A 69 -3.31 -17.41 7.84
N CYS A 70 -3.11 -16.62 6.78
CA CYS A 70 -1.95 -15.75 6.65
C CYS A 70 -2.08 -14.53 7.57
N LEU A 71 -3.20 -13.79 7.50
CA LEU A 71 -3.31 -12.45 8.10
C LEU A 71 -4.16 -12.39 9.36
N GLN A 72 -4.93 -13.42 9.71
CA GLN A 72 -5.80 -13.41 10.91
C GLN A 72 -5.07 -13.05 12.22
N ARG A 73 -3.77 -13.33 12.30
CA ARG A 73 -2.92 -12.97 13.46
C ARG A 73 -2.71 -11.46 13.64
N LEU A 74 -3.08 -10.66 12.66
CA LEU A 74 -3.10 -9.19 12.72
C LEU A 74 -4.45 -8.66 13.19
N ILE A 75 -5.49 -9.50 13.34
CA ILE A 75 -6.75 -9.09 13.95
C ILE A 75 -6.51 -8.86 15.43
N ILE A 76 -6.45 -7.60 15.84
CA ILE A 76 -6.36 -7.24 17.26
C ILE A 76 -7.27 -6.05 17.53
N ALA A 77 -8.15 -6.19 18.51
CA ALA A 77 -8.87 -5.05 19.07
C ALA A 77 -7.89 -4.14 19.80
N THR A 78 -7.74 -2.89 19.36
CA THR A 78 -6.82 -1.93 19.96
C THR A 78 -7.09 -1.79 21.45
N ALA A 79 -8.36 -1.75 21.88
CA ALA A 79 -8.76 -1.76 23.29
C ALA A 79 -8.14 -2.94 24.08
N ASN A 80 -8.18 -4.15 23.51
CA ASN A 80 -7.83 -5.41 24.17
C ASN A 80 -6.55 -6.04 23.62
N LEU A 81 -5.48 -5.25 23.51
CA LEU A 81 -4.16 -5.75 23.11
C LEU A 81 -3.67 -6.80 24.13
N PRO A 82 -3.28 -8.02 23.72
CA PRO A 82 -2.93 -9.11 24.65
C PRO A 82 -1.53 -8.91 25.24
N ILE A 83 -1.39 -7.89 26.07
CA ILE A 83 -0.17 -7.59 26.84
C ILE A 83 -0.25 -8.34 28.17
N ILE A 84 0.81 -9.06 28.51
CA ILE A 84 0.96 -9.76 29.78
C ILE A 84 2.06 -9.12 30.63
N GLN A 85 1.91 -9.22 31.95
CA GLN A 85 2.97 -8.89 32.90
C GLN A 85 3.69 -10.18 33.32
N HIS A 86 5.01 -10.22 33.17
CA HIS A 86 5.85 -11.35 33.57
C HIS A 86 7.18 -10.85 34.14
N GLY A 87 7.47 -11.20 35.39
CA GLY A 87 8.73 -10.83 36.06
C GLY A 87 8.94 -9.32 36.16
N GLY A 88 7.88 -8.54 36.41
CA GLY A 88 7.94 -7.07 36.51
C GLY A 88 7.97 -6.33 35.17
N TYR A 89 7.97 -7.04 34.03
CA TYR A 89 7.93 -6.44 32.70
C TYR A 89 6.61 -6.71 32.00
N TRP A 90 6.22 -5.78 31.14
CA TRP A 90 5.08 -5.86 30.22
C TRP A 90 5.59 -6.24 28.82
N GLN A 91 4.93 -7.21 28.20
CA GLN A 91 5.27 -7.70 26.86
C GLN A 91 4.02 -8.22 26.15
N LEU A 92 4.08 -8.32 24.82
CA LEU A 92 3.03 -9.00 24.05
C LEU A 92 2.98 -10.48 24.41
N HIS A 93 1.80 -11.10 24.34
CA HIS A 93 1.66 -12.53 24.58
C HIS A 93 2.64 -13.35 23.69
N PRO A 94 3.43 -14.29 24.25
CA PRO A 94 4.49 -14.99 23.53
C PRO A 94 4.02 -15.70 22.26
N ALA A 95 2.83 -16.31 22.28
CA ALA A 95 2.28 -16.98 21.09
C ALA A 95 2.03 -15.98 19.94
N LEU A 96 1.63 -14.75 20.25
CA LEU A 96 1.39 -13.72 19.26
C LEU A 96 2.71 -13.11 18.76
N ILE A 97 3.71 -12.96 19.63
CA ILE A 97 5.08 -12.59 19.23
C ILE A 97 5.60 -13.56 18.16
N GLU A 98 5.48 -14.86 18.41
CA GLU A 98 5.92 -15.89 17.48
C GLU A 98 5.11 -15.86 16.17
N ALA A 99 3.79 -15.71 16.27
CA ALA A 99 2.92 -15.64 15.10
C ALA A 99 3.26 -14.43 14.19
N TRP A 100 3.52 -13.26 14.78
CA TRP A 100 3.97 -12.06 14.07
C TRP A 100 5.37 -12.22 13.49
N ALA A 101 6.30 -12.82 14.24
CA ALA A 101 7.66 -13.08 13.76
C ALA A 101 7.67 -13.97 12.51
N ARG A 102 6.86 -15.05 12.52
CA ARG A 102 6.72 -15.94 11.36
C ARG A 102 6.10 -15.22 10.16
N LEU A 103 5.07 -14.40 10.38
CA LEU A 103 4.44 -13.66 9.29
C LEU A 103 5.37 -12.60 8.70
N GLU A 104 6.03 -11.81 9.55
CA GLU A 104 7.01 -10.81 9.12
C GLU A 104 8.12 -11.44 8.27
N ASN A 105 8.68 -12.56 8.74
CA ASN A 105 9.68 -13.31 7.99
C ASN A 105 9.13 -13.86 6.66
N ALA A 106 7.91 -14.39 6.64
CA ALA A 106 7.28 -14.91 5.44
C ALA A 106 7.01 -13.80 4.40
N LEU A 107 6.47 -12.66 4.82
CA LEU A 107 6.22 -11.51 3.95
C LEU A 107 7.53 -10.95 3.39
N TYR A 108 8.54 -10.76 4.25
CA TYR A 108 9.86 -10.31 3.81
C TYR A 108 10.54 -11.30 2.86
N PHE A 109 10.37 -12.61 3.12
CA PHE A 109 10.85 -13.66 2.24
C PHE A 109 10.22 -13.55 0.85
N VAL A 110 8.88 -13.49 0.76
CA VAL A 110 8.16 -13.34 -0.51
C VAL A 110 8.65 -12.11 -1.26
N PHE A 111 8.67 -10.96 -0.60
CA PHE A 111 9.19 -9.71 -1.17
C PHE A 111 10.58 -9.90 -1.80
N LYS A 112 11.53 -10.40 -1.01
CA LYS A 112 12.92 -10.58 -1.45
C LYS A 112 13.03 -11.55 -2.64
N LYS A 113 12.26 -12.64 -2.64
CA LYS A 113 12.32 -13.65 -3.71
C LYS A 113 11.71 -13.17 -5.01
N LEU A 114 10.62 -12.41 -4.95
CA LEU A 114 9.95 -11.90 -6.14
C LEU A 114 10.70 -10.72 -6.75
N ILE A 115 11.17 -9.76 -5.92
CA ILE A 115 11.98 -8.64 -6.41
C ILE A 115 13.26 -9.12 -7.09
N ALA A 116 13.90 -10.17 -6.59
CA ALA A 116 15.10 -10.74 -7.22
C ALA A 116 14.85 -11.34 -8.63
N LYS A 117 13.59 -11.45 -9.06
CA LYS A 117 13.17 -11.96 -10.37
C LYS A 117 12.41 -10.94 -11.20
N THR A 118 12.35 -9.68 -10.76
CA THR A 118 11.73 -8.62 -11.54
C THR A 118 12.49 -8.40 -12.85
N GLU A 119 11.74 -8.18 -13.93
CA GLU A 119 12.28 -7.71 -15.22
C GLU A 119 12.15 -6.18 -15.35
N VAL A 120 11.49 -5.54 -14.38
CA VAL A 120 11.32 -4.09 -14.33
C VAL A 120 12.57 -3.45 -13.76
N ASN A 121 13.11 -2.45 -14.46
CA ASN A 121 14.21 -1.62 -13.95
C ASN A 121 13.75 -0.84 -12.71
N LEU A 122 14.15 -1.34 -11.54
CA LEU A 122 13.87 -0.69 -10.26
C LEU A 122 14.87 0.43 -9.99
N PRO A 123 14.46 1.52 -9.32
CA PRO A 123 15.36 2.57 -8.88
C PRO A 123 16.47 2.02 -7.97
N LEU A 124 17.71 2.46 -8.21
CA LEU A 124 18.88 2.02 -7.42
C LEU A 124 18.80 2.46 -5.96
N ASP A 125 18.11 3.56 -5.70
CA ASP A 125 17.89 4.17 -4.39
C ASP A 125 16.56 3.76 -3.75
N MET A 126 15.95 2.65 -4.20
CA MET A 126 14.74 2.12 -3.58
C MET A 126 14.97 1.77 -2.10
N TYR A 127 14.24 2.45 -1.22
CA TYR A 127 14.25 2.19 0.21
C TYR A 127 13.19 1.16 0.61
N LEU A 128 13.54 0.37 1.63
CA LEU A 128 12.59 -0.45 2.35
C LEU A 128 12.05 0.33 3.55
N THR A 129 10.75 0.22 3.81
CA THR A 129 10.19 0.76 5.06
C THR A 129 10.70 -0.01 6.26
N ARG A 130 10.66 0.62 7.44
CA ARG A 130 11.06 -0.02 8.70
C ARG A 130 10.21 -1.26 8.97
N MET A 131 10.89 -2.37 9.24
CA MET A 131 10.25 -3.66 9.50
C MET A 131 9.53 -3.68 10.86
N PRO A 132 8.43 -4.43 11.02
CA PRO A 132 7.69 -4.54 12.29
C PRO A 132 8.56 -4.77 13.53
N HIS A 133 9.56 -5.67 13.48
CA HIS A 133 10.39 -5.98 14.64
C HIS A 133 11.23 -4.78 15.12
N THR A 134 11.53 -3.81 14.26
CA THR A 134 12.29 -2.60 14.62
C THR A 134 11.52 -1.71 15.60
N TYR A 135 10.18 -1.84 15.63
CA TYR A 135 9.31 -1.16 16.60
C TYR A 135 9.18 -1.92 17.93
N ARG A 136 9.87 -3.06 18.07
CA ARG A 136 10.10 -3.82 19.31
C ARG A 136 8.88 -4.53 19.89
N TYR A 137 7.98 -5.11 19.09
CA TYR A 137 6.92 -5.99 19.62
C TYR A 137 7.46 -7.22 20.37
N ARG A 138 8.70 -7.64 20.10
CA ARG A 138 9.43 -8.71 20.83
C ARG A 138 10.05 -8.22 22.15
N GLY A 139 9.91 -6.94 22.46
CA GLY A 139 10.54 -6.28 23.59
C GLY A 139 9.82 -6.52 24.91
N LYS A 140 10.58 -6.32 26.00
CA LYS A 140 10.09 -6.25 27.37
C LYS A 140 10.15 -4.79 27.83
N PHE A 141 9.11 -4.33 28.51
CA PHE A 141 8.95 -2.92 28.88
C PHE A 141 8.59 -2.78 30.35
N ILE A 142 9.10 -1.74 31.00
CA ILE A 142 8.80 -1.49 32.42
C ILE A 142 7.38 -0.94 32.58
N SER A 143 6.89 -0.20 31.58
CA SER A 143 5.58 0.46 31.60
C SER A 143 4.58 -0.22 30.65
N PRO A 144 3.31 -0.44 31.09
CA PRO A 144 2.26 -0.98 30.22
C PRO A 144 1.93 -0.04 29.05
N LYS A 145 1.94 1.28 29.30
CA LYS A 145 1.73 2.30 28.27
C LYS A 145 2.81 2.26 27.20
N GLN A 146 4.07 2.09 27.61
CA GLN A 146 5.19 1.96 26.68
C GLN A 146 5.08 0.68 25.84
N ALA A 147 4.75 -0.46 26.46
CA ALA A 147 4.52 -1.71 25.75
C ALA A 147 3.43 -1.55 24.69
N ARG A 148 2.27 -1.03 25.09
CA ARG A 148 1.12 -0.79 24.20
C ARG A 148 1.50 0.03 22.97
N ASN A 149 2.16 1.18 23.18
CA ASN A 149 2.55 2.06 22.08
C ASN A 149 3.53 1.39 21.11
N ARG A 150 4.50 0.62 21.63
CA ARG A 150 5.50 -0.09 20.80
C ARG A 150 4.88 -1.23 20.01
N ILE A 151 3.96 -1.97 20.62
CA ILE A 151 3.24 -3.08 19.97
C ILE A 151 2.30 -2.54 18.89
N LEU A 152 1.54 -1.47 19.16
CA LEU A 152 0.66 -0.85 18.15
C LEU A 152 1.45 -0.32 16.95
N ARG A 153 2.57 0.38 17.18
CA ARG A 153 3.45 0.80 16.07
C ARG A 153 4.02 -0.37 15.29
N SER A 154 4.36 -1.47 15.97
CA SER A 154 4.83 -2.68 15.29
C SER A 154 3.73 -3.33 14.44
N HIS A 155 2.48 -3.31 14.93
CA HIS A 155 1.32 -3.79 14.18
C HIS A 155 1.10 -2.97 12.91
N GLU A 156 1.14 -1.64 13.04
CA GLU A 156 0.95 -0.70 11.93
C GLU A 156 2.05 -0.85 10.87
N ALA A 157 3.27 -1.20 11.28
CA ALA A 157 4.39 -1.48 10.38
C ALA A 157 4.20 -2.72 9.49
N PHE A 158 3.19 -3.57 9.73
CA PHE A 158 2.81 -4.59 8.75
C PHE A 158 2.19 -3.99 7.50
N LEU A 159 1.53 -2.83 7.56
CA LEU A 159 0.89 -2.21 6.40
C LEU A 159 1.88 -1.83 5.28
N PRO A 160 2.96 -1.10 5.54
CA PRO A 160 3.94 -0.82 4.50
C PRO A 160 4.69 -2.09 4.04
N LEU A 161 4.89 -3.08 4.93
CA LEU A 161 5.43 -4.38 4.54
C LEU A 161 4.49 -5.12 3.57
N MET A 162 3.18 -5.09 3.81
CA MET A 162 2.19 -5.62 2.89
C MET A 162 2.23 -4.89 1.55
N ALA A 163 2.35 -3.56 1.55
CA ALA A 163 2.50 -2.76 0.33
C ALA A 163 3.76 -3.15 -0.47
N MET A 164 4.89 -3.36 0.21
CA MET A 164 6.12 -3.87 -0.41
C MET A 164 5.88 -5.24 -1.07
N VAL A 165 5.16 -6.14 -0.44
CA VAL A 165 4.85 -7.45 -1.02
C VAL A 165 3.89 -7.35 -2.20
N SER A 166 2.83 -6.53 -2.11
CA SER A 166 1.93 -6.23 -3.23
C SER A 166 2.73 -5.70 -4.43
N PHE A 167 3.65 -4.76 -4.18
CA PHE A 167 4.53 -4.24 -5.20
C PHE A 167 5.41 -5.32 -5.83
N ALA A 168 6.01 -6.19 -5.03
CA ALA A 168 6.83 -7.29 -5.53
C ALA A 168 6.06 -8.27 -6.41
N ILE A 169 4.78 -8.53 -6.09
CA ILE A 169 3.87 -9.32 -6.92
C ILE A 169 3.57 -8.57 -8.24
N ALA A 170 3.30 -7.28 -8.16
CA ALA A 170 2.93 -6.45 -9.31
C ALA A 170 4.04 -6.31 -10.37
N VAL A 171 5.30 -6.25 -9.93
CA VAL A 171 6.48 -6.15 -10.81
C VAL A 171 7.04 -7.52 -11.22
N TYR A 172 6.50 -8.61 -10.66
CA TYR A 172 6.91 -9.95 -11.06
C TYR A 172 6.46 -10.22 -12.51
N PRO A 173 7.31 -10.82 -13.36
CA PRO A 173 6.97 -11.07 -14.75
C PRO A 173 5.72 -11.97 -14.89
N ASP A 174 4.70 -11.46 -15.57
CA ASP A 174 3.45 -12.17 -15.81
C ASP A 174 3.49 -12.83 -17.20
N HIS A 175 4.12 -14.01 -17.26
CA HIS A 175 4.26 -14.81 -18.48
C HIS A 175 3.11 -15.81 -18.67
N ARG A 176 1.91 -15.48 -18.18
CA ARG A 176 0.78 -16.42 -18.26
C ARG A 176 0.35 -16.65 -19.71
N PRO A 177 0.19 -17.91 -20.13
CA PRO A 177 -0.33 -18.22 -21.46
C PRO A 177 -1.82 -17.87 -21.60
N ASP A 178 -2.57 -17.90 -20.49
CA ASP A 178 -3.99 -17.57 -20.44
C ASP A 178 -4.42 -17.03 -19.05
N PRO A 179 -5.56 -16.33 -18.92
CA PRO A 179 -6.01 -15.72 -17.67
C PRO A 179 -6.39 -16.70 -16.55
N TYR A 180 -6.67 -17.97 -16.86
CA TYR A 180 -7.09 -18.99 -15.90
C TYR A 180 -5.91 -19.77 -15.31
N SER A 181 -4.72 -19.64 -15.92
CA SER A 181 -3.49 -20.21 -15.40
C SER A 181 -3.13 -19.64 -14.02
N GLN A 182 -2.55 -20.49 -13.18
CA GLN A 182 -2.02 -20.09 -11.88
C GLN A 182 -0.98 -18.97 -12.04
N ALA A 183 -0.96 -18.03 -11.10
CA ALA A 183 -0.03 -16.91 -11.17
C ALA A 183 1.44 -17.40 -11.15
N PRO A 184 2.31 -16.95 -12.09
CA PRO A 184 3.68 -17.44 -12.20
C PRO A 184 4.51 -17.31 -10.92
N TRP A 185 4.27 -16.25 -10.15
CA TRP A 185 4.95 -16.05 -8.86
C TRP A 185 4.59 -17.12 -7.82
N ILE A 186 3.37 -17.69 -7.88
CA ILE A 186 2.94 -18.79 -6.99
C ILE A 186 3.73 -20.05 -7.34
N THR A 187 3.76 -20.41 -8.63
CA THR A 187 4.53 -21.54 -9.16
C THR A 187 6.01 -21.42 -8.80
N TYR A 188 6.59 -20.22 -8.97
CA TYR A 188 7.97 -19.96 -8.59
C TYR A 188 8.25 -20.18 -7.10
N LEU A 189 7.41 -19.66 -6.20
CA LEU A 189 7.59 -19.85 -4.75
C LEU A 189 7.40 -21.31 -4.34
N ARG A 190 6.44 -22.02 -4.94
CA ARG A 190 6.22 -23.45 -4.69
C ARG A 190 7.41 -24.28 -5.16
N ASP A 191 7.79 -24.14 -6.43
CA ASP A 191 8.69 -25.09 -7.09
C ASP A 191 10.16 -24.80 -6.77
N GLN A 192 10.54 -23.53 -6.59
CA GLN A 192 11.94 -23.15 -6.31
C GLN A 192 12.25 -23.04 -4.82
N TRP A 193 11.23 -22.76 -4.00
CA TRP A 193 11.43 -22.47 -2.57
C TRP A 193 10.64 -23.41 -1.65
N ASN A 194 9.93 -24.40 -2.21
CA ASN A 194 9.14 -25.38 -1.47
C ASN A 194 8.14 -24.72 -0.50
N VAL A 195 7.57 -23.57 -0.89
CA VAL A 195 6.53 -22.91 -0.08
C VAL A 195 5.23 -23.72 -0.22
N HIS A 196 4.64 -24.06 0.92
CA HIS A 196 3.48 -24.94 0.99
C HIS A 196 2.28 -24.39 0.20
N SER A 197 1.67 -25.22 -0.65
CA SER A 197 0.61 -24.79 -1.59
C SER A 197 -0.61 -24.19 -0.89
N VAL A 198 -1.09 -24.81 0.19
CA VAL A 198 -2.24 -24.27 0.97
C VAL A 198 -1.95 -22.87 1.50
N TRP A 199 -0.70 -22.59 1.89
CA TRP A 199 -0.34 -21.24 2.34
C TRP A 199 -0.30 -20.25 1.17
N LEU A 200 0.22 -20.67 0.01
CA LEU A 200 0.26 -19.83 -1.20
C LEU A 200 -1.14 -19.53 -1.74
N GLU A 201 -2.05 -20.49 -1.71
CA GLU A 201 -3.46 -20.31 -2.11
C GLU A 201 -4.15 -19.30 -1.19
N ALA A 202 -4.03 -19.48 0.14
CA ALA A 202 -4.56 -18.51 1.10
C ALA A 202 -3.92 -17.12 0.95
N PHE A 203 -2.63 -17.07 0.59
CA PHE A 203 -1.91 -15.83 0.36
C PHE A 203 -2.36 -15.14 -0.94
N ALA A 204 -2.61 -15.90 -2.00
CA ALA A 204 -3.10 -15.41 -3.29
C ALA A 204 -4.52 -14.83 -3.18
N GLU A 205 -5.35 -15.38 -2.30
CA GLU A 205 -6.69 -14.85 -2.01
C GLU A 205 -6.71 -13.66 -1.04
N SER A 206 -5.56 -13.32 -0.45
CA SER A 206 -5.48 -12.23 0.51
C SER A 206 -5.57 -10.85 -0.15
N CYS A 207 -5.88 -9.83 0.67
CA CYS A 207 -5.83 -8.43 0.27
C CYS A 207 -4.43 -7.95 -0.15
N ILE A 208 -3.36 -8.74 -0.01
CA ILE A 208 -2.01 -8.39 -0.46
C ILE A 208 -1.86 -8.69 -1.96
N ALA A 209 -2.33 -9.85 -2.40
CA ALA A 209 -2.12 -10.33 -3.77
C ALA A 209 -3.23 -9.94 -4.76
N ARG A 210 -4.38 -9.46 -4.27
CA ARG A 210 -5.53 -9.06 -5.09
C ARG A 210 -5.56 -7.55 -5.34
N PHE A 211 -5.71 -7.14 -6.60
CA PHE A 211 -5.71 -5.72 -7.03
C PHE A 211 -7.09 -5.18 -7.45
N ASP A 212 -8.16 -5.89 -7.08
CA ASP A 212 -9.53 -5.42 -7.25
C ASP A 212 -9.78 -4.19 -6.37
N GLN A 213 -9.93 -3.02 -6.99
CA GLN A 213 -10.13 -1.75 -6.26
C GLN A 213 -11.48 -1.66 -5.55
N ALA A 214 -12.49 -2.42 -5.97
CA ALA A 214 -13.79 -2.41 -5.31
C ALA A 214 -13.73 -3.14 -3.96
N ALA A 215 -12.99 -4.25 -3.90
CA ALA A 215 -12.82 -5.05 -2.68
C ALA A 215 -11.63 -4.58 -1.82
N TYR A 216 -10.52 -4.19 -2.44
CA TYR A 216 -9.23 -3.90 -1.79
C TYR A 216 -8.64 -2.59 -2.34
N PRO A 217 -9.29 -1.44 -2.08
CA PRO A 217 -8.87 -0.16 -2.62
C PRO A 217 -7.47 0.20 -2.15
N ARG A 218 -6.64 0.66 -3.10
CA ARG A 218 -5.28 1.10 -2.84
C ARG A 218 -5.20 2.61 -2.75
N VAL A 219 -4.21 3.07 -2.01
CA VAL A 219 -4.00 4.49 -1.70
C VAL A 219 -3.74 5.31 -2.96
N GLY A 220 -3.05 4.73 -3.96
CA GLY A 220 -2.71 5.44 -5.18
C GLY A 220 -1.60 6.47 -4.99
N VAL A 221 -1.43 7.37 -5.97
CA VAL A 221 -0.30 8.30 -5.96
C VAL A 221 -0.53 9.59 -6.76
N PHE A 222 0.02 10.70 -6.27
CA PHE A 222 0.11 11.95 -7.01
C PHE A 222 1.41 12.01 -7.80
N VAL A 223 1.38 12.38 -9.07
CA VAL A 223 2.57 12.43 -9.94
C VAL A 223 2.79 13.86 -10.41
N ASP A 224 3.93 14.44 -10.04
CA ASP A 224 4.40 15.70 -10.62
C ASP A 224 5.07 15.41 -11.97
N ILE A 225 4.36 15.67 -13.08
CA ILE A 225 4.85 15.33 -14.43
C ILE A 225 6.17 16.04 -14.73
N ALA A 226 6.38 17.24 -14.19
CA ALA A 226 7.61 18.00 -14.41
C ALA A 226 8.84 17.38 -13.72
N LYS A 227 8.63 16.53 -12.70
CA LYS A 227 9.69 15.86 -11.92
C LYS A 227 9.84 14.37 -12.24
N LEU A 228 9.01 13.83 -13.13
CA LEU A 228 9.02 12.41 -13.44
C LEU A 228 10.27 12.04 -14.23
N ASN A 229 11.03 11.06 -13.74
CA ASN A 229 12.25 10.57 -14.42
C ASN A 229 11.98 9.29 -15.23
N SER A 230 11.07 8.45 -14.77
CA SER A 230 10.70 7.17 -15.37
C SER A 230 9.23 6.90 -15.15
N ALA A 231 8.58 6.25 -16.11
CA ALA A 231 7.17 5.90 -16.03
C ALA A 231 6.91 4.39 -15.95
N ASN A 232 7.96 3.57 -15.81
CA ASN A 232 7.84 2.10 -15.79
C ASN A 232 6.93 1.63 -14.66
N ILE A 233 7.10 2.17 -13.45
CA ILE A 233 6.26 1.83 -12.30
C ILE A 233 4.84 2.36 -12.50
N LEU A 234 4.68 3.57 -13.03
CA LEU A 234 3.36 4.16 -13.28
C LEU A 234 2.53 3.35 -14.30
N GLN A 235 3.17 2.73 -15.30
CA GLN A 235 2.49 1.81 -16.21
C GLN A 235 1.92 0.59 -15.48
N ILE A 236 2.68 0.06 -14.52
CA ILE A 236 2.26 -1.08 -13.70
C ILE A 236 1.08 -0.69 -12.81
N LEU A 237 1.17 0.47 -12.15
CA LEU A 237 0.07 1.03 -11.35
C LEU A 237 -1.20 1.20 -12.20
N TYR A 238 -1.06 1.80 -13.39
CA TYR A 238 -2.18 2.01 -14.31
C TYR A 238 -2.83 0.70 -14.78
N ARG A 239 -2.01 -0.31 -15.14
CA ARG A 239 -2.49 -1.64 -15.54
C ARG A 239 -3.28 -2.32 -14.42
N LEU A 240 -2.84 -2.14 -13.18
CA LEU A 240 -3.47 -2.69 -11.98
C LEU A 240 -4.63 -1.84 -11.45
N LYS A 241 -5.03 -0.79 -12.19
CA LYS A 241 -6.11 0.14 -11.80
C LYS A 241 -5.86 0.81 -10.46
N ILE A 242 -4.59 1.00 -10.10
CA ILE A 242 -4.21 1.78 -8.93
C ILE A 242 -4.45 3.26 -9.27
N PRO A 243 -5.10 4.05 -8.41
CA PRO A 243 -5.37 5.45 -8.69
C PRO A 243 -4.09 6.27 -8.91
N ILE A 244 -4.03 7.03 -10.00
CA ILE A 244 -2.93 7.98 -10.28
C ILE A 244 -3.53 9.35 -10.58
N TRP A 245 -3.04 10.37 -9.88
CA TRP A 245 -3.40 11.77 -10.10
C TRP A 245 -2.22 12.53 -10.70
N PHE A 246 -2.29 12.87 -11.98
CA PHE A 246 -1.23 13.60 -12.68
C PHE A 246 -1.37 15.09 -12.44
N CYS A 247 -0.31 15.73 -11.94
CA CYS A 247 -0.18 17.17 -11.78
C CYS A 247 0.56 17.76 -12.98
N TRP A 248 -0.13 18.61 -13.73
CA TRP A 248 0.36 19.24 -14.96
C TRP A 248 0.97 20.62 -14.74
N GLY A 249 0.91 21.14 -13.50
CA GLY A 249 1.46 22.43 -13.12
C GLY A 249 0.40 23.54 -13.09
N LEU A 250 0.85 24.79 -13.24
CA LEU A 250 -0.03 25.96 -13.22
C LEU A 250 -0.88 26.03 -14.51
N PRO A 251 -2.09 26.57 -14.44
CA PRO A 251 -2.87 26.89 -15.63
C PRO A 251 -2.09 27.76 -16.62
N GLY A 252 -2.30 27.53 -17.92
CA GLY A 252 -1.61 28.23 -19.00
C GLY A 252 -0.16 27.82 -19.23
N CYS A 253 0.44 27.02 -18.34
CA CYS A 253 1.72 26.39 -18.62
C CYS A 253 1.53 25.21 -19.57
N ASP A 254 2.39 25.08 -20.57
CA ASP A 254 2.53 23.86 -21.36
C ASP A 254 3.59 22.97 -20.68
N PRO A 255 3.21 21.85 -20.04
CA PRO A 255 4.16 20.88 -19.57
C PRO A 255 4.70 20.13 -20.80
N SER A 256 5.60 20.80 -21.52
CA SER A 256 6.18 20.45 -22.82
C SER A 256 7.03 19.16 -22.85
N ARG A 257 6.88 18.26 -21.86
CA ARG A 257 7.79 17.13 -21.63
C ARG A 257 7.12 15.87 -21.10
N TYR A 258 6.05 15.39 -21.73
CA TYR A 258 5.64 14.00 -21.51
C TYR A 258 6.17 13.15 -22.67
N GLN A 259 7.18 12.34 -22.37
CA GLN A 259 7.82 11.45 -23.35
C GLN A 259 7.15 10.07 -23.42
N TRP A 260 6.18 9.80 -22.54
CA TRP A 260 5.60 8.46 -22.36
C TRP A 260 4.21 8.35 -22.95
N GLU A 261 4.02 7.37 -23.84
CA GLU A 261 2.80 7.22 -24.63
C GLU A 261 1.53 7.09 -23.78
N PHE A 262 1.53 6.23 -22.75
CA PHE A 262 0.33 6.02 -21.93
C PHE A 262 -0.08 7.25 -21.10
N ILE A 263 0.82 8.21 -20.88
CA ILE A 263 0.52 9.46 -20.14
C ILE A 263 -0.20 10.46 -21.06
N LYS A 264 -0.01 10.37 -22.39
CA LYS A 264 -0.61 11.29 -23.37
C LYS A 264 -2.14 11.32 -23.28
N ASP A 265 -2.76 10.16 -23.06
CA ASP A 265 -4.22 10.03 -22.94
C ASP A 265 -4.79 10.76 -21.71
N PHE A 266 -3.92 11.14 -20.76
CA PHE A 266 -4.29 11.88 -19.57
C PHE A 266 -3.94 13.37 -19.67
N TYR A 267 -3.32 13.82 -20.77
CA TYR A 267 -3.03 15.23 -20.96
C TYR A 267 -4.33 16.04 -20.93
N PRO A 268 -4.42 17.12 -20.15
CA PRO A 268 -5.64 17.89 -20.02
C PRO A 268 -5.97 18.54 -21.37
N HIS A 269 -7.21 18.36 -21.83
CA HIS A 269 -7.69 18.98 -23.06
C HIS A 269 -7.74 20.52 -22.97
N THR A 270 -7.64 21.08 -21.76
CA THR A 270 -7.49 22.52 -21.52
C THR A 270 -6.61 22.77 -20.29
N MET A 271 -5.72 23.75 -20.41
CA MET A 271 -4.94 24.32 -19.31
C MET A 271 -5.46 25.70 -18.89
N SER A 272 -6.58 26.18 -19.46
CA SER A 272 -7.12 27.50 -19.14
C SER A 272 -7.94 27.45 -17.84
N PRO A 273 -7.68 28.32 -16.83
CA PRO A 273 -8.47 28.35 -15.59
C PRO A 273 -9.97 28.52 -15.83
N SER A 274 -10.34 29.33 -16.82
CA SER A 274 -11.74 29.64 -17.15
C SER A 274 -12.50 28.48 -17.81
N ALA A 275 -11.80 27.46 -18.28
CA ALA A 275 -12.38 26.30 -18.96
C ALA A 275 -12.33 25.03 -18.10
N ILE A 276 -11.70 25.06 -16.93
CA ILE A 276 -11.61 23.92 -16.02
C ILE A 276 -12.79 23.97 -15.05
N ASN A 277 -13.62 22.93 -15.06
CA ASN A 277 -14.62 22.74 -14.02
C ASN A 277 -13.89 22.59 -12.68
N VAL A 278 -14.13 23.52 -11.76
CA VAL A 278 -13.58 23.44 -10.40
C VAL A 278 -14.26 22.26 -9.72
N ALA A 279 -13.52 21.18 -9.51
CA ALA A 279 -13.97 20.07 -8.69
C ALA A 279 -14.07 20.56 -7.24
N GLN A 280 -15.26 21.02 -6.84
CA GLN A 280 -15.55 21.47 -5.46
C GLN A 280 -15.98 20.34 -4.53
N LYS A 281 -16.01 19.09 -4.99
CA LYS A 281 -16.19 17.95 -4.08
C LYS A 281 -14.82 17.48 -3.62
N GLU A 282 -14.39 17.99 -2.47
CA GLU A 282 -13.41 17.28 -1.65
C GLU A 282 -13.98 15.88 -1.40
N TYR A 283 -13.40 14.89 -2.06
CA TYR A 283 -13.60 13.52 -1.65
C TYR A 283 -12.62 13.29 -0.52
N LEU A 284 -13.15 13.12 0.68
CA LEU A 284 -12.39 12.53 1.77
C LEU A 284 -12.08 11.11 1.30
N ILE A 285 -10.89 10.89 0.72
CA ILE A 285 -10.33 9.55 0.79
C ILE A 285 -10.21 9.29 2.29
N PRO A 286 -10.83 8.21 2.81
CA PRO A 286 -10.58 7.85 4.18
C PRO A 286 -9.07 7.66 4.29
N SER A 287 -8.40 8.55 5.03
CA SER A 287 -7.06 8.22 5.54
C SER A 287 -7.21 6.89 6.26
N ILE A 288 -6.14 6.10 6.32
CA ILE A 288 -6.15 4.87 7.13
C ILE A 288 -6.53 5.21 8.59
N ASN A 289 -6.29 6.45 9.02
CA ASN A 289 -6.76 6.97 10.30
C ASN A 289 -8.29 7.12 10.38
N ALA A 290 -8.98 7.46 9.30
CA ALA A 290 -10.43 7.57 9.23
C ALA A 290 -11.16 6.22 9.20
N CYS A 291 -10.60 5.15 8.58
CA CYS A 291 -11.21 3.80 8.70
C CYS A 291 -11.12 3.25 10.15
N ARG A 292 -10.34 3.86 11.06
CA ARG A 292 -10.19 3.40 12.47
C ARG A 292 -11.23 3.95 13.44
N ASP A 293 -11.80 5.12 13.15
CA ASP A 293 -12.74 5.79 14.06
C ASP A 293 -14.19 5.26 13.92
N ASP A 294 -14.40 4.27 13.05
CA ASP A 294 -15.65 3.53 12.94
C ASP A 294 -15.55 2.21 13.76
N PRO A 295 -16.06 2.17 15.00
CA PRO A 295 -16.00 0.99 15.86
C PRO A 295 -16.76 -0.22 15.29
N ASP A 296 -17.64 -0.01 14.30
CA ASP A 296 -18.52 -1.04 13.76
C ASP A 296 -17.90 -1.84 12.60
N GLN A 297 -16.77 -1.40 12.01
CA GLN A 297 -16.15 -2.10 10.86
C GLN A 297 -15.34 -3.34 11.22
N PHE A 298 -15.06 -3.59 12.50
CA PHE A 298 -14.33 -4.79 12.96
C PHE A 298 -15.21 -5.82 13.67
N HIS A 299 -16.53 -5.62 13.72
CA HIS A 299 -17.47 -6.63 14.20
C HIS A 299 -17.71 -7.69 13.12
N ILE A 300 -16.78 -8.64 13.02
CA ILE A 300 -17.16 -10.00 12.62
C ILE A 300 -17.46 -10.72 13.93
N ASP A 301 -18.74 -11.02 14.18
CA ASP A 301 -19.16 -11.94 15.24
C ASP A 301 -18.46 -13.28 15.06
N SER A 302 -17.32 -13.45 15.74
CA SER A 302 -16.62 -14.71 15.88
C SER A 302 -16.75 -15.15 17.33
N PRO A 303 -17.21 -16.38 17.59
CA PRO A 303 -17.42 -16.86 18.95
C PRO A 303 -16.09 -16.92 19.73
N PRO A 304 -16.13 -16.73 21.05
CA PRO A 304 -14.94 -16.90 21.87
C PRO A 304 -14.51 -18.36 21.83
N HIS A 305 -13.18 -18.57 21.87
CA HIS A 305 -12.49 -19.87 21.89
C HIS A 305 -12.21 -20.48 20.51
N ILE A 306 -10.97 -20.30 20.02
CA ILE A 306 -10.02 -21.39 19.69
C ILE A 306 -8.62 -20.74 19.67
N TRP A 307 -7.90 -20.81 20.79
CA TRP A 307 -6.45 -20.64 20.84
C TRP A 307 -5.81 -22.01 21.05
N LEU A 308 -5.95 -22.90 20.08
CA LEU A 308 -5.19 -24.14 20.04
C LEU A 308 -5.02 -24.54 18.59
N PHE A 309 -3.82 -24.39 18.04
CA PHE A 309 -3.17 -25.45 17.26
C PHE A 309 -1.64 -25.26 17.34
N ARG A 310 -0.97 -26.38 17.60
CA ARG A 310 0.48 -26.56 17.65
C ARG A 310 1.08 -26.44 16.25
#